data_AF-A0A954A9B7-F1
#
_entry.id   AF-A0A954A9B7-F1
#
_cell.length_a   1.000
_cell.length_b   1.000
_cell.length_c   1.000
_cell.angle_alpha   90.00
_cell.angle_beta   90.00
_cell.angle_gamma   90.00
#
_symmetry.space_group_name_H-M   'P 1'
#
loop_
_entity.id
_entity.type
_entity.pdbx_description
1 polymer ?
#
loop_
_entity_poly.entity_id
_entity_poly.type
_entity_poly.pdbx_seq_one_letter_code
_entity_poly.pdbx_strand_id
1 'polypeptide(L)'
;TIQYFIEQKRFLPLSQFFRQPDEEFVGSEEAAARNYAQAWSFMHFVLHSKAMKKDGPKTCRKYFKLLREGHPRDKAYQDSFGKLNLKAVQDEWLEYMKTL
;
A
#
# COMPACT_ATOMS: atom_id res chain seq x y z
N THR A 1 -15.16 -6.09 -3.43
CA THR A 1 -14.17 -6.21 -2.32
C THR A 1 -12.77 -6.23 -2.92
N ILE A 2 -11.70 -6.10 -2.13
CA ILE A 2 -10.34 -6.22 -2.68
C ILE A 2 -10.08 -7.60 -3.32
N GLN A 3 -10.67 -8.67 -2.76
CA GLN A 3 -10.57 -10.03 -3.27
C GLN A 3 -10.99 -10.14 -4.74
N TYR A 4 -12.13 -9.52 -5.10
CA TYR A 4 -12.60 -9.42 -6.49
C TYR A 4 -11.54 -8.82 -7.42
N PHE A 5 -10.88 -7.72 -7.01
CA PHE A 5 -9.84 -7.09 -7.83
C PHE A 5 -8.55 -7.92 -7.90
N ILE A 6 -8.21 -8.68 -6.86
CA ILE A 6 -7.07 -9.59 -6.84
C ILE A 6 -7.29 -10.75 -7.82
N GLU A 7 -8.44 -11.41 -7.76
CA GLU A 7 -8.79 -12.54 -8.61
C GLU A 7 -8.81 -12.18 -10.09
N GLN A 8 -9.32 -10.99 -10.42
CA GLN A 8 -9.33 -10.46 -11.78
C GLN A 8 -7.97 -9.89 -12.21
N LYS A 9 -6.94 -9.90 -11.35
CA LYS A 9 -5.63 -9.27 -11.56
C LYS A 9 -5.74 -7.78 -11.93
N ARG A 10 -6.75 -7.10 -11.38
CA ARG A 10 -7.04 -5.69 -11.62
C ARG A 10 -6.49 -4.76 -10.55
N PHE A 11 -5.82 -5.27 -9.51
CA PHE A 11 -5.09 -4.47 -8.53
C PHE A 11 -3.81 -3.87 -9.13
N LEU A 12 -3.30 -2.80 -8.52
CA LEU A 12 -2.06 -2.17 -8.97
C LEU A 12 -0.85 -2.77 -8.25
N PRO A 13 0.29 -3.00 -8.92
CA PRO A 13 1.53 -3.33 -8.24
C PRO A 13 1.88 -2.29 -7.17
N LEU A 14 2.37 -2.72 -6.00
CA LEU A 14 2.67 -1.79 -4.89
C LEU A 14 3.65 -0.68 -5.29
N SER A 15 4.60 -0.98 -6.17
CA SER A 15 5.56 0.00 -6.71
C SER A 15 4.92 1.14 -7.49
N GLN A 16 3.77 0.88 -8.13
CA GLN A 16 2.99 1.88 -8.86
C GLN A 16 1.95 2.54 -7.95
N PHE A 17 1.27 1.72 -7.13
CA PHE A 17 0.21 2.18 -6.23
C PHE A 17 0.64 3.33 -5.31
N PHE A 18 1.84 3.26 -4.71
CA PHE A 18 2.31 4.32 -3.80
C PHE A 18 2.73 5.62 -4.50
N ARG A 19 2.92 5.60 -5.81
CA ARG A 19 3.40 6.75 -6.60
C ARG A 19 2.29 7.40 -7.41
N GLN A 20 1.07 6.88 -7.30
CA GLN A 20 -0.05 7.35 -8.08
C GLN A 20 -0.42 8.79 -7.67
N PRO A 21 -0.58 9.71 -8.64
CA PRO A 21 -1.13 11.04 -8.40
C PRO A 21 -2.55 10.98 -7.84
N ASP A 22 -2.96 12.01 -7.13
CA ASP A 22 -4.29 12.05 -6.49
C ASP A 22 -5.41 12.02 -7.54
N GLU A 23 -5.23 12.71 -8.68
CA GLU A 23 -6.21 12.70 -9.77
C GLU A 23 -6.37 11.31 -10.38
N GLU A 24 -5.29 10.56 -10.55
CA GLU A 24 -5.35 9.17 -11.03
C GLU A 24 -5.94 8.24 -9.97
N PHE A 25 -5.71 8.53 -8.68
CA PHE A 25 -6.25 7.74 -7.58
C PHE A 25 -7.78 7.75 -7.57
N VAL A 26 -8.39 8.91 -7.86
CA VAL A 26 -9.85 9.10 -7.85
C VAL A 26 -10.47 9.24 -9.25
N GLY A 27 -9.69 9.04 -10.31
CA GLY A 27 -10.05 9.45 -11.68
C GLY A 27 -11.30 8.81 -12.28
N SER A 28 -11.75 7.66 -11.78
CA SER A 28 -13.06 7.09 -12.07
C SER A 28 -13.63 6.41 -10.84
N GLU A 29 -14.94 6.18 -10.79
CA GLU A 29 -15.58 5.48 -9.68
C GLU A 29 -14.97 4.09 -9.46
N GLU A 30 -14.74 3.35 -10.56
CA GLU A 30 -14.12 2.04 -10.49
C GLU A 30 -12.66 2.11 -10.01
N ALA A 31 -11.88 3.09 -10.50
CA ALA A 31 -10.51 3.29 -10.07
C ALA A 31 -10.46 3.62 -8.57
N ALA A 32 -11.30 4.55 -8.11
CA ALA A 32 -11.41 4.92 -6.71
C ALA A 32 -11.79 3.71 -5.85
N ALA A 33 -12.83 2.95 -6.23
CA ALA A 33 -13.27 1.77 -5.51
C ALA A 33 -12.15 0.72 -5.37
N ARG A 34 -11.42 0.44 -6.44
CA ARG A 34 -10.26 -0.45 -6.41
C ARG A 34 -9.15 0.10 -5.51
N ASN A 35 -8.75 1.36 -5.72
CA ASN A 35 -7.60 1.94 -5.06
C ASN A 35 -7.82 2.08 -3.55
N TYR A 36 -9.03 2.46 -3.12
CA TYR A 36 -9.41 2.46 -1.71
C TYR A 36 -9.47 1.05 -1.11
N ALA A 37 -10.03 0.08 -1.84
CA ALA A 37 -10.04 -1.31 -1.37
C ALA A 37 -8.62 -1.86 -1.18
N GLN A 38 -7.70 -1.51 -2.08
CA GLN A 38 -6.29 -1.89 -2.00
C GLN A 38 -5.57 -1.16 -0.86
N ALA A 39 -5.80 0.15 -0.69
CA ALA A 39 -5.23 0.93 0.42
C ALA A 39 -5.60 0.31 1.77
N TRP A 40 -6.88 0.03 1.97
CA TRP A 40 -7.38 -0.55 3.22
C TRP A 40 -6.81 -1.93 3.50
N SER A 41 -6.79 -2.80 2.49
CA SER A 41 -6.28 -4.15 2.67
C SER A 41 -4.77 -4.18 2.93
N PHE A 42 -4.03 -3.29 2.28
CA PHE A 42 -2.60 -3.14 2.52
C PHE A 42 -2.33 -2.60 3.93
N MET A 43 -3.08 -1.60 4.38
CA MET A 43 -2.96 -1.10 5.76
C MET A 43 -3.30 -2.19 6.79
N HIS A 44 -4.33 -2.99 6.53
CA HIS A 44 -4.68 -4.13 7.38
C HIS A 44 -3.53 -5.15 7.46
N PHE A 45 -2.94 -5.50 6.31
CA PHE A 45 -1.75 -6.37 6.25
C PHE A 45 -0.57 -5.80 7.04
N VAL A 46 -0.27 -4.50 6.87
CA VAL A 46 0.83 -3.84 7.57
C VAL A 46 0.65 -3.85 9.09
N LEU A 47 -0.59 -3.72 9.57
CA LEU A 47 -0.89 -3.64 11.00
C LEU A 47 -1.06 -5.02 11.67
N HIS A 48 -1.54 -6.01 10.93
CA HIS A 48 -2.00 -7.28 11.53
C HIS A 48 -1.24 -8.52 11.06
N SER A 49 -0.53 -8.48 9.93
CA SER A 49 0.24 -9.64 9.48
C SER A 49 1.43 -9.93 10.39
N LYS A 50 1.78 -11.22 10.51
CA LYS A 50 3.01 -11.63 11.18
C LYS A 50 4.26 -11.13 10.44
N ALA A 51 4.20 -11.09 9.11
CA ALA A 51 5.30 -10.66 8.25
C ALA A 51 5.69 -9.19 8.49
N MET A 52 4.71 -8.31 8.65
CA MET A 52 4.95 -6.87 8.86
C MET A 52 4.85 -6.42 10.31
N LYS A 53 4.61 -7.31 11.27
CA LYS A 53 4.35 -6.98 12.69
C LYS A 53 5.40 -6.02 13.29
N LYS A 54 6.67 -6.17 12.91
CA LYS A 54 7.77 -5.35 13.42
C LYS A 54 8.01 -4.09 12.58
N ASP A 55 8.15 -4.26 11.27
CA ASP A 55 8.62 -3.18 10.39
C ASP A 55 7.49 -2.33 9.81
N GLY A 56 6.29 -2.88 9.69
CA GLY A 56 5.12 -2.23 9.12
C GLY A 56 4.70 -0.97 9.88
N PRO A 57 4.29 -1.07 11.15
CA PRO A 57 3.88 0.09 11.94
C PRO A 57 4.98 1.15 12.04
N LYS A 58 6.25 0.74 12.16
CA LYS A 58 7.40 1.64 12.19
C LYS A 58 7.56 2.39 10.87
N THR A 59 7.40 1.71 9.74
CA THR A 59 7.50 2.30 8.40
C THR A 59 6.37 3.28 8.14
N CYS A 60 5.11 2.91 8.46
CA CYS A 60 3.98 3.83 8.37
C CYS A 60 4.16 5.06 9.25
N ARG A 61 4.57 4.88 10.51
CA ARG A 61 4.83 6.01 11.42
C ARG A 61 5.90 6.93 10.86
N LYS A 62 6.98 6.39 10.29
CA LYS A 62 8.03 7.18 9.65
C LYS A 62 7.49 7.95 8.44
N TYR A 63 6.72 7.30 7.57
CA TYR A 63 6.13 7.94 6.40
C TYR A 63 5.23 9.12 6.78
N PHE A 64 4.27 8.92 7.68
CA PHE A 64 3.37 9.99 8.13
C PHE A 64 4.10 11.09 8.89
N LYS A 65 5.15 10.76 9.65
CA LYS A 65 6.00 11.77 10.30
C LYS A 65 6.65 12.68 9.25
N LEU A 66 7.24 12.11 8.19
CA LEU A 66 7.90 12.89 7.12
C LEU A 66 6.89 13.77 6.36
N LEU A 67 5.71 13.24 6.05
CA LEU A 67 4.64 14.04 5.43
C LEU A 67 4.23 15.22 6.32
N ARG A 68 4.06 14.97 7.64
CA ARG A 68 3.73 16.01 8.61
C ARG A 68 4.82 17.07 8.74
N GLU A 69 6.08 16.68 8.52
CA GLU A 69 7.24 17.59 8.50
C GLU A 69 7.37 18.37 7.17
N GLY A 70 6.43 18.20 6.24
CA GLY A 70 6.40 18.93 4.95
C GLY A 70 7.29 18.31 3.87
N HIS A 71 7.80 17.09 4.07
CA HIS A 71 8.56 16.42 3.03
C HIS A 71 7.65 16.06 1.84
N PRO A 72 8.12 16.22 0.59
CA PRO A 72 7.38 15.78 -0.60
C PRO A 72 7.06 14.27 -0.51
N ARG A 73 5.91 13.88 -1.06
CA ARG A 73 5.40 12.49 -1.02
C ARG A 73 6.43 11.47 -1.49
N ASP A 74 7.08 11.73 -2.62
CA ASP A 74 8.11 10.85 -3.18
C ASP A 74 9.31 10.67 -2.26
N LYS A 75 9.77 11.75 -1.62
CA LYS A 75 10.87 11.70 -0.65
C LYS A 75 10.47 10.94 0.61
N ALA A 76 9.28 11.25 1.15
CA ALA A 76 8.74 10.54 2.31
C ALA A 76 8.61 9.05 2.03
N TYR A 77 8.18 8.68 0.82
CA TYR A 77 8.07 7.30 0.35
C TYR A 77 9.43 6.63 0.26
N GLN A 78 10.40 7.24 -0.44
CA GLN A 78 11.75 6.69 -0.58
C GLN A 78 12.43 6.46 0.77
N ASP A 79 12.29 7.42 1.69
CA ASP A 79 12.91 7.34 3.01
C ASP A 79 12.24 6.32 3.93
N SER A 80 10.99 5.95 3.68
CA SER A 80 10.25 4.97 4.48
C SER A 80 10.17 3.61 3.76
N PHE A 81 9.27 3.47 2.80
CA PHE A 81 9.01 2.24 2.04
C PHE A 81 10.08 1.94 0.98
N GLY A 82 10.84 2.94 0.52
CA GLY A 82 11.84 2.75 -0.56
C GLY A 82 13.00 1.80 -0.22
N LYS A 83 13.17 1.46 1.05
CA LYS A 83 14.16 0.46 1.51
C LYS A 83 13.60 -0.97 1.56
N LEU A 84 12.30 -1.15 1.37
CA LEU A 84 11.66 -2.45 1.37
C LEU A 84 11.79 -3.13 0.01
N ASN A 85 11.92 -4.45 0.02
CA ASN A 85 11.72 -5.25 -1.19
C ASN A 85 10.22 -5.30 -1.49
N LEU A 86 9.71 -4.33 -2.24
CA LEU A 86 8.28 -4.18 -2.53
C LEU A 86 7.68 -5.40 -3.23
N LYS A 87 8.49 -6.14 -4.01
CA LYS A 87 8.02 -7.38 -4.62
C LYS A 87 7.74 -8.43 -3.54
N ALA A 88 8.68 -8.66 -2.62
CA ALA A 88 8.47 -9.59 -1.51
C ALA A 88 7.29 -9.17 -0.63
N VAL A 89 7.18 -7.88 -0.31
CA VAL A 89 6.05 -7.34 0.46
C VAL A 89 4.72 -7.53 -0.28
N GLN A 90 4.70 -7.36 -1.60
CA GLN A 90 3.50 -7.61 -2.40
C GLN A 90 3.11 -9.08 -2.39
N ASP A 91 4.08 -9.99 -2.57
CA ASP A 91 3.84 -11.43 -2.56
C ASP A 91 3.28 -11.87 -1.18
N GLU A 92 3.84 -11.34 -0.09
CA GLU A 92 3.35 -11.56 1.29
C GLU A 92 1.95 -10.98 1.52
N TRP A 93 1.66 -9.79 1.00
CA TRP A 93 0.34 -9.18 1.07
C TRP A 93 -0.70 -10.02 0.33
N LEU A 94 -0.40 -10.48 -0.89
CA LEU A 94 -1.28 -11.34 -1.67
C LEU A 94 -1.55 -12.67 -0.97
N GLU A 95 -0.54 -13.24 -0.31
CA GLU A 95 -0.73 -14.46 0.47
C GLU A 95 -1.59 -14.21 1.71
N TYR A 96 -1.36 -13.10 2.41
CA TYR A 96 -2.15 -12.71 3.57
C TYR A 96 -3.63 -12.49 3.21
N MET A 97 -3.93 -11.93 2.04
CA MET A 97 -5.30 -11.74 1.56
C MET A 97 -6.09 -13.04 1.41
N LYS A 98 -5.43 -14.18 1.17
CA LYS A 98 -6.09 -15.49 1.08
C LYS A 98 -6.56 -16.03 2.44
N THR A 99 -6.10 -15.42 3.53
CA THR A 99 -6.42 -15.83 4.90
C THR A 99 -7.55 -15.04 5.54
N LEU A 100 -8.04 -14.00 4.86
CA LEU A 100 -9.17 -13.16 5.24
C LEU A 100 -10.44 -13.62 4.53
#